data_AF-A0A9J6NZA8-F1
#
_entry.id   AF-A0A9J6NZA8-F1
#
_cell.length_a   1.000
_cell.length_b   1.000
_cell.length_c   1.000
_cell.angle_alpha   90.00
_cell.angle_beta   90.00
_cell.angle_gamma   90.00
#
_symmetry.space_group_name_H-M   'P 1'
#
loop_
_entity.id
_entity.type
_entity.pdbx_description
1 polymer ?
#
loop_
_entity_poly.entity_id
_entity_poly.type
_entity_poly.pdbx_seq_one_letter_code
_entity_poly.pdbx_strand_id
1 'polypeptide(L)'
;MKVKSWIKYFGYTCLILIIVFWGQHVFEIIRKNNQRFNFYTFYNTAMYISFYGSIGLFFGLEHLLSEIKKKGKWMINWPKIIFMGIPSLYFSFGIAIYYMDTPIIRDVIAYPIVVLLRNGSVFMPVFQMTLGYSIITSFYKDNKNLSI
;
A
#
# COMPACT_ATOMS: atom_id res chain seq x y z
N MET A 1 29.35 1.79 18.73
CA MET A 1 28.99 3.23 18.78
C MET A 1 27.48 3.36 18.76
N LYS A 2 26.86 3.96 19.79
CA LYS A 2 25.42 4.25 19.79
C LYS A 2 25.17 5.32 18.72
N VAL A 3 24.82 4.91 17.50
CA VAL A 3 24.31 5.84 16.49
C VAL A 3 23.16 6.59 17.16
N LYS A 4 23.30 7.91 17.35
CA LYS A 4 22.24 8.71 17.97
C LYS A 4 20.96 8.44 17.20
N SER A 5 19.86 8.12 17.90
CA SER A 5 18.60 7.68 17.27
C SER A 5 18.16 8.59 16.12
N TRP A 6 18.50 9.88 16.18
CA TRP A 6 18.26 10.85 15.12
C TRP A 6 18.94 10.55 13.77
N ILE A 7 20.18 10.05 13.77
CA ILE A 7 20.89 9.64 12.54
C ILE A 7 20.23 8.40 11.91
N LYS A 8 19.68 7.50 12.73
CA LYS A 8 18.93 6.34 12.25
C LYS A 8 17.66 6.77 11.51
N TYR A 9 16.89 7.69 12.10
CA TYR A 9 15.70 8.26 11.46
C TYR A 9 16.06 9.05 10.20
N PHE A 10 17.13 9.86 10.24
CA PHE A 10 17.62 10.57 9.06
C PHE A 10 18.00 9.62 7.92
N GLY A 11 18.69 8.51 8.23
CA GLY A 11 19.01 7.47 7.26
C GLY A 11 17.76 6.84 6.63
N TYR A 12 16.73 6.55 7.43
CA TYR A 12 15.45 6.05 6.90
C TYR A 12 14.76 7.08 6.00
N THR A 13 14.74 8.35 6.39
CA THR A 13 14.16 9.43 5.57
C THR A 13 14.88 9.57 4.23
N CYS A 14 16.22 9.58 4.22
CA CYS A 14 16.99 9.62 2.98
C CYS A 14 16.72 8.41 2.07
N LEU A 15 16.63 7.21 2.66
CA LEU A 15 16.34 5.99 1.92
C LEU A 15 14.94 6.03 1.29
N ILE A 16 13.93 6.51 2.03
CA ILE A 16 12.57 6.72 1.50
C ILE A 16 12.58 7.72 0.34
N LEU A 17 13.29 8.85 0.49
CA LEU A 17 13.38 9.87 -0.56
C LEU A 17 14.02 9.32 -1.83
N ILE A 18 15.11 8.56 -1.70
CA ILE A 18 15.79 7.92 -2.83
C ILE A 18 14.82 6.96 -3.54
N ILE A 19 14.12 6.10 -2.80
CA ILE A 19 13.14 5.16 -3.37
C ILE A 19 12.05 5.94 -4.12
N VAL A 20 11.47 6.98 -3.52
CA VAL A 20 10.41 7.79 -4.14
C VAL A 20 10.91 8.44 -5.42
N PHE A 21 12.08 9.05 -5.40
CA PHE A 21 12.64 9.73 -6.56
C PHE A 21 12.95 8.76 -7.72
N TRP A 22 13.49 7.58 -7.39
CA TRP A 22 13.79 6.56 -8.38
C TRP A 22 12.51 5.94 -8.97
N GLY A 23 11.52 5.68 -8.12
CA GLY A 23 10.21 5.19 -8.52
C GLY A 23 9.55 6.13 -9.52
N GLN A 24 9.55 7.44 -9.25
CA GLN A 24 9.03 8.45 -10.18
C GLN A 24 9.70 8.37 -11.55
N HIS A 25 11.02 8.23 -11.59
CA HIS A 25 11.78 8.11 -12.84
C HIS A 25 11.39 6.86 -13.65
N VAL A 26 11.21 5.72 -12.98
CA VAL A 26 10.78 4.46 -13.61
C VAL A 26 9.35 4.59 -14.14
N PHE A 27 8.46 5.18 -13.35
CA PHE A 27 7.07 5.39 -13.74
C PHE A 27 6.91 6.35 -14.92
N GLU A 28 7.75 7.38 -15.02
CA GLU A 28 7.78 8.27 -16.18
C GLU A 28 8.18 7.55 -17.48
N ILE A 29 9.17 6.66 -17.40
CA ILE A 29 9.62 5.86 -18.56
C ILE A 29 8.49 4.93 -19.03
N ILE A 30 7.81 4.27 -18.09
CA ILE A 30 6.66 3.40 -18.38
C ILE A 30 5.51 4.21 -19.00
N ARG A 31 5.23 5.40 -18.48
CA ARG A 31 4.18 6.29 -18.99
C ARG A 31 4.44 6.72 -20.43
N LYS A 32 5.69 7.03 -20.79
CA LYS A 32 6.07 7.40 -22.16
C LYS A 32 5.94 6.24 -23.15
N ASN A 33 6.14 4.99 -22.72
CA ASN A 33 6.05 3.81 -23.59
C ASN A 33 4.63 3.23 -23.73
N ASN A 34 3.69 3.56 -22.84
CA ASN A 34 2.36 2.93 -22.79
C ASN A 34 1.27 3.72 -23.56
N GLN A 35 1.46 3.95 -24.87
CA GLN A 35 0.39 4.49 -25.74
C GLN A 35 -0.61 3.43 -26.25
N ARG A 36 -0.49 2.15 -25.88
CA ARG A 36 -1.46 1.10 -26.27
C ARG A 36 -2.32 0.68 -25.06
N PHE A 37 -3.58 1.12 -25.08
CA PHE A 37 -4.54 1.06 -23.98
C PHE A 37 -5.15 -0.34 -23.85
N ASN A 38 -4.89 -1.03 -22.74
CA ASN A 38 -5.79 -1.92 -21.97
C ASN A 38 -5.03 -3.01 -21.20
N PHE A 39 -4.18 -3.81 -21.85
CA PHE A 39 -3.40 -4.85 -21.14
C PHE A 39 -2.35 -4.25 -20.18
N TYR A 40 -1.78 -3.11 -20.57
CA TYR A 40 -0.79 -2.40 -19.77
C TYR A 40 -1.38 -1.73 -18.52
N THR A 41 -2.69 -1.45 -18.48
CA THR A 41 -3.32 -0.73 -17.35
C THR A 41 -3.33 -1.58 -16.07
N PHE A 42 -3.70 -2.86 -16.18
CA PHE A 42 -3.68 -3.79 -15.04
C PHE A 42 -2.25 -4.05 -14.56
N TYR A 43 -1.33 -4.30 -15.50
CA TYR A 43 0.08 -4.53 -15.17
C TYR A 43 0.71 -3.31 -14.46
N ASN A 44 0.48 -2.11 -15.00
CA ASN A 44 0.97 -0.88 -14.41
C ASN A 44 0.36 -0.65 -13.01
N THR A 45 -0.94 -0.88 -12.84
CA THR A 45 -1.61 -0.81 -11.53
C THR A 45 -0.99 -1.78 -10.54
N ALA A 46 -0.73 -3.03 -10.93
CA ALA A 46 -0.08 -4.02 -10.08
C ALA A 46 1.35 -3.62 -9.69
N MET A 47 2.12 -3.00 -10.60
CA MET A 47 3.44 -2.45 -10.28
C MET A 47 3.36 -1.31 -9.26
N TYR A 48 2.43 -0.37 -9.43
CA TYR A 48 2.21 0.72 -8.48
C TYR A 48 1.82 0.21 -7.09
N ILE A 49 0.86 -0.73 -7.03
CA ILE A 49 0.45 -1.38 -5.77
C ILE A 49 1.64 -2.10 -5.15
N SER A 50 2.43 -2.84 -5.91
CA SER A 50 3.60 -3.53 -5.37
C SER A 50 4.64 -2.56 -4.83
N PHE A 51 4.92 -1.47 -5.55
CA PHE A 51 5.90 -0.46 -5.15
C PHE A 51 5.46 0.31 -3.90
N TYR A 52 4.31 0.99 -3.96
CA TYR A 52 3.82 1.81 -2.86
C TYR A 52 3.30 0.94 -1.69
N GLY A 53 2.74 -0.23 -1.97
CA GLY A 53 2.40 -1.23 -0.97
C GLY A 53 3.63 -1.73 -0.23
N SER A 54 4.76 -1.97 -0.92
CA SER A 54 6.03 -2.31 -0.25
C SER A 54 6.50 -1.20 0.68
N ILE A 55 6.38 0.08 0.29
CA ILE A 55 6.70 1.21 1.18
C ILE A 55 5.81 1.18 2.43
N GLY A 56 4.51 0.92 2.27
CA GLY A 56 3.58 0.70 3.38
C GLY A 56 3.99 -0.45 4.31
N LEU A 57 4.39 -1.58 3.73
CA LEU A 57 4.91 -2.73 4.47
C LEU A 57 6.16 -2.34 5.27
N PHE A 58 7.09 -1.60 4.67
CA PHE A 58 8.30 -1.11 5.34
C PHE A 58 7.96 -0.24 6.57
N PHE A 59 6.95 0.64 6.48
CA PHE A 59 6.52 1.44 7.62
C PHE A 59 5.95 0.60 8.76
N GLY A 60 5.22 -0.47 8.45
CA GLY A 60 4.69 -1.37 9.46
C GLY A 60 5.66 -2.46 9.91
N LEU A 61 6.87 -2.52 9.35
CA LEU A 61 7.86 -3.56 9.65
C LEU A 61 8.31 -3.51 11.11
N GLU A 62 8.42 -2.31 11.70
CA GLU A 62 8.78 -2.16 13.11
C GLU A 62 7.77 -2.86 14.03
N HIS A 63 6.47 -2.79 13.69
CA HIS A 63 5.42 -3.51 14.42
C HIS A 63 5.63 -5.01 14.33
N LEU A 64 5.80 -5.56 13.12
CA LEU A 64 6.00 -7.00 12.94
C LEU A 64 7.24 -7.51 13.69
N LEU A 65 8.36 -6.78 13.63
CA LEU A 65 9.57 -7.10 14.37
C LEU A 65 9.35 -7.09 15.89
N SER A 66 8.49 -6.21 16.39
CA SER A 66 8.11 -6.19 17.80
C SER A 66 7.25 -7.40 18.19
N GLU A 67 6.32 -7.82 17.33
CA GLU A 67 5.44 -8.97 17.53
C GLU A 67 6.20 -10.31 17.45
N ILE A 68 7.19 -10.42 16.55
CA ILE A 68 8.04 -11.62 16.43
C ILE A 68 8.73 -11.94 17.77
N LYS A 69 9.19 -10.91 18.50
CA LYS A 69 9.88 -11.05 19.79
C LYS A 69 8.96 -11.50 20.93
N LYS A 70 7.64 -11.30 20.79
CA LYS A 70 6.67 -11.74 21.80
C LYS A 70 6.52 -13.25 21.76
N LYS A 71 6.20 -13.85 22.91
CA LYS A 71 5.65 -15.22 22.97
C LYS A 71 4.16 -15.16 22.58
N GLY A 72 3.52 -16.31 22.37
CA GLY A 72 2.11 -16.39 22.01
C GLY A 72 1.85 -16.86 20.57
N LYS A 73 0.57 -17.06 20.25
CA LYS A 73 0.11 -17.52 18.93
C LYS A 73 -0.11 -16.33 18.01
N TRP A 74 0.25 -16.48 16.74
CA TRP A 74 -0.07 -15.49 15.72
C TRP A 74 -1.58 -15.41 15.52
N MET A 75 -2.09 -14.19 15.57
CA MET A 75 -3.47 -13.83 15.33
C MET A 75 -3.54 -12.70 14.31
N ILE A 76 -4.67 -12.63 13.63
CA ILE A 76 -4.95 -11.61 12.62
C ILE A 76 -6.03 -10.69 13.16
N ASN A 77 -5.79 -9.38 13.08
CA ASN A 77 -6.78 -8.36 13.39
C ASN A 77 -7.74 -8.20 12.21
N TRP A 78 -8.76 -9.05 12.17
CA TRP A 78 -9.81 -9.01 11.15
C TRP A 78 -10.50 -7.65 11.03
N PRO A 79 -10.89 -6.96 12.14
CA PRO A 79 -11.43 -5.61 12.04
C PRO A 79 -10.52 -4.65 11.26
N LYS A 80 -9.20 -4.68 11.50
CA LYS A 80 -8.25 -3.82 10.77
C LYS A 80 -8.22 -4.15 9.27
N ILE A 81 -8.19 -5.43 8.91
CA ILE A 81 -8.21 -5.84 7.49
C ILE A 81 -9.50 -5.39 6.80
N ILE A 82 -10.65 -5.56 7.46
CA ILE A 82 -11.96 -5.24 6.87
C ILE A 82 -12.13 -3.72 6.74
N PHE A 83 -11.87 -2.96 7.81
CA PHE A 83 -12.16 -1.52 7.82
C PHE A 83 -11.05 -0.67 7.22
N MET A 84 -9.79 -1.13 7.20
CA MET A 84 -8.67 -0.38 6.62
C MET A 84 -8.15 -1.03 5.33
N GLY A 85 -8.03 -2.36 5.31
CA GLY A 85 -7.50 -3.10 4.16
C GLY A 85 -8.44 -3.08 2.96
N ILE A 86 -9.72 -3.41 3.12
CA ILE A 86 -10.68 -3.48 2.00
C ILE A 86 -10.85 -2.12 1.30
N PRO A 87 -11.11 -1.00 2.01
CA PRO A 87 -11.20 0.31 1.34
C PRO A 87 -9.90 0.70 0.64
N SER A 88 -8.75 0.43 1.28
CA SER A 88 -7.44 0.71 0.69
C SER A 88 -7.18 -0.12 -0.57
N LEU A 89 -7.59 -1.38 -0.60
CA LEU A 89 -7.51 -2.25 -1.76
C LEU A 89 -8.37 -1.72 -2.91
N TYR A 90 -9.61 -1.34 -2.61
CA TYR A 90 -10.54 -0.79 -3.60
C TYR A 90 -9.96 0.47 -4.28
N PHE A 91 -9.47 1.45 -3.52
CA PHE A 91 -8.87 2.66 -4.10
C PHE A 91 -7.51 2.40 -4.77
N SER A 92 -6.76 1.40 -4.29
CA SER A 92 -5.49 0.99 -4.91
C SER A 92 -5.67 0.50 -6.35
N PHE A 93 -6.79 -0.18 -6.62
CA PHE A 93 -7.19 -0.64 -7.94
C PHE A 93 -7.98 0.40 -8.76
N GLY A 94 -8.13 1.63 -8.28
CA GLY A 94 -9.06 2.60 -8.87
C GLY A 94 -8.87 2.86 -10.37
N ILE A 95 -7.64 2.94 -10.86
CA ILE A 95 -7.35 3.11 -12.31
C ILE A 95 -7.82 1.88 -13.08
N ALA A 96 -7.51 0.68 -12.60
CA ALA A 96 -7.94 -0.55 -13.26
C ALA A 96 -9.47 -0.67 -13.29
N ILE A 97 -10.14 -0.35 -12.18
CA ILE A 97 -11.61 -0.34 -12.06
C ILE A 97 -12.22 0.72 -12.99
N TYR A 98 -11.63 1.91 -13.07
CA TYR A 98 -12.11 3.00 -13.93
C TYR A 98 -12.13 2.62 -15.41
N TYR A 99 -11.13 1.86 -15.87
CA TYR A 99 -11.03 1.41 -17.27
C TYR A 99 -11.76 0.08 -17.55
N MET A 100 -12.50 -0.49 -16.59
CA MET A 100 -13.32 -1.68 -16.84
C MET A 100 -14.58 -1.32 -17.65
N ASP A 101 -14.78 -1.98 -18.79
CA ASP A 101 -15.87 -1.71 -19.74
C ASP A 101 -17.17 -2.47 -19.40
N THR A 102 -17.61 -2.39 -18.13
CA THR A 102 -18.88 -3.02 -17.71
C THR A 102 -19.80 -1.97 -17.07
N PRO A 103 -21.10 -1.90 -17.46
CA PRO A 103 -21.98 -0.80 -17.06
C PRO A 103 -22.14 -0.65 -15.55
N ILE A 104 -22.33 -1.79 -14.85
CA ILE A 104 -22.52 -1.81 -13.39
C ILE A 104 -21.26 -1.32 -12.66
N ILE A 105 -20.08 -1.73 -13.14
CA ILE A 105 -18.81 -1.32 -12.53
C ILE A 105 -18.60 0.18 -12.76
N ARG A 106 -18.87 0.69 -13.97
CA ARG A 106 -18.65 2.09 -14.30
C ARG A 106 -19.56 3.03 -13.51
N ASP A 107 -20.85 2.73 -13.42
CA ASP A 107 -21.84 3.70 -12.93
C ASP A 107 -22.04 3.61 -11.41
N VAL A 108 -21.74 2.47 -10.77
CA VAL A 108 -21.92 2.28 -9.32
C VAL A 108 -20.58 2.12 -8.61
N ILE A 109 -19.75 1.17 -9.05
CA ILE A 109 -18.52 0.79 -8.33
C ILE A 109 -17.43 1.82 -8.57
N ALA A 110 -17.31 2.40 -9.76
CA ALA A 110 -16.25 3.36 -10.08
C ALA A 110 -16.60 4.78 -9.63
N TYR A 111 -17.86 5.09 -9.27
CA TYR A 111 -18.27 6.47 -8.99
C TYR A 111 -17.43 7.16 -7.90
N PRO A 112 -17.18 6.58 -6.71
CA PRO A 112 -16.29 7.19 -5.71
C PRO A 112 -14.86 7.41 -6.22
N ILE A 113 -14.35 6.48 -7.04
CA ILE A 113 -13.03 6.58 -7.67
C ILE A 113 -13.01 7.73 -8.69
N VAL A 114 -14.04 7.87 -9.52
CA VAL A 114 -14.17 8.95 -10.53
C VAL A 114 -14.16 10.31 -9.86
N VAL A 115 -14.91 10.46 -8.76
CA VAL A 115 -14.96 11.72 -7.99
C VAL A 115 -13.58 12.10 -7.47
N LEU A 116 -12.81 11.14 -6.93
CA LEU A 116 -11.46 11.39 -6.44
C LEU A 116 -10.45 11.62 -7.57
N LEU A 117 -10.56 10.88 -8.68
CA LEU A 117 -9.70 11.02 -9.86
C LEU A 117 -9.89 12.36 -10.58
N ARG A 118 -11.01 13.04 -10.38
CA ARG A 118 -11.25 14.38 -10.95
C ARG A 118 -10.19 15.40 -10.51
N ASN A 119 -9.61 15.20 -9.33
CA ASN A 119 -8.53 16.02 -8.79
C ASN A 119 -7.13 15.43 -9.04
N GLY A 120 -7.03 14.41 -9.92
CA GLY A 120 -5.81 13.68 -10.25
C GLY A 120 -5.64 12.37 -9.47
N SER A 121 -4.64 11.58 -9.86
CA SER A 121 -4.35 10.25 -9.27
C SER A 121 -3.43 10.29 -8.03
N VAL A 122 -3.17 11.48 -7.49
CA VAL A 122 -2.20 11.70 -6.39
C VAL A 122 -2.63 11.03 -5.08
N PHE A 123 -3.92 10.72 -4.92
CA PHE A 123 -4.43 10.02 -3.73
C PHE A 123 -4.13 8.52 -3.72
N MET A 124 -3.96 7.89 -4.90
CA MET A 124 -3.85 6.43 -5.00
C MET A 124 -2.62 5.86 -4.29
N PRO A 125 -1.42 6.48 -4.39
CA PRO A 125 -0.25 6.05 -3.63
C PRO A 125 -0.51 6.00 -2.11
N VAL A 126 -1.31 6.91 -1.56
CA VAL A 126 -1.64 6.92 -0.11
C VAL A 126 -2.43 5.67 0.27
N PHE A 127 -3.42 5.29 -0.52
CA PHE A 127 -4.18 4.06 -0.28
C PHE A 127 -3.33 2.81 -0.52
N GLN A 128 -2.44 2.82 -1.50
CA GLN A 128 -1.51 1.70 -1.75
C GLN A 128 -0.54 1.51 -0.58
N MET A 129 0.03 2.59 -0.03
CA MET A 129 0.84 2.54 1.18
C MET A 129 0.01 2.10 2.40
N THR A 130 -1.21 2.60 2.54
CA THR A 130 -2.10 2.24 3.66
C THR A 130 -2.50 0.77 3.59
N LEU A 131 -2.70 0.21 2.40
CA LEU A 131 -2.95 -1.21 2.18
C LEU A 131 -1.78 -2.05 2.71
N GLY A 132 -0.55 -1.75 2.26
CA GLY A 132 0.65 -2.45 2.73
C GLY A 132 0.80 -2.36 4.25
N TYR A 133 0.72 -1.15 4.79
CA TYR A 133 0.81 -0.91 6.24
C TYR A 133 -0.27 -1.66 7.03
N SER A 134 -1.51 -1.67 6.54
CA SER A 134 -2.63 -2.34 7.20
C SER A 134 -2.43 -3.85 7.19
N ILE A 135 -1.94 -4.44 6.10
CA ILE A 135 -1.65 -5.88 6.01
C ILE A 135 -0.62 -6.28 7.07
N ILE A 136 0.56 -5.64 7.07
CA ILE A 136 1.64 -6.06 7.98
C ILE A 136 1.30 -5.79 9.45
N THR A 137 0.59 -4.70 9.75
CA THR A 137 0.19 -4.37 11.12
C THR A 137 -1.08 -5.06 11.60
N SER A 138 -1.67 -5.94 10.77
CA SER A 138 -2.78 -6.80 11.19
C SER A 138 -2.31 -8.05 11.90
N PHE A 139 -1.05 -8.44 11.75
CA PHE A 139 -0.48 -9.60 12.43
C PHE A 139 0.02 -9.22 13.82
N TYR A 140 -0.49 -9.90 14.85
CA TYR A 140 -0.05 -9.72 16.24
C TYR A 140 0.01 -11.05 16.97
N LYS A 141 0.73 -11.11 18.09
CA LYS A 141 0.73 -12.28 18.97
C LYS A 141 -0.15 -12.04 20.20
N ASP A 142 -1.08 -12.96 20.44
CA ASP A 142 -1.87 -12.97 21.67
C ASP A 142 -1.22 -13.86 22.73
N ASN A 143 -0.99 -13.27 23.91
CA ASN A 143 -0.40 -13.93 25.08
C ASN A 143 -1.44 -14.53 26.02
N LYS A 144 -2.75 -14.29 25.80
CA LYS A 144 -3.81 -14.76 26.71
C LYS A 144 -3.96 -16.29 26.79
N ASN A 145 -3.33 -17.04 25.90
CA ASN A 145 -3.38 -18.52 25.89
C ASN A 145 -2.22 -19.22 26.63
N LEU A 146 -1.42 -18.49 27.43
CA LEU A 146 -0.32 -19.05 28.24
C LEU A 146 -0.59 -18.97 29.76
N SER A 147 -1.79 -18.56 30.17
CA SER A 147 -2.24 -18.54 31.56
C SER A 147 -3.30 -19.61 31.80
N ILE A 148 -2.91 -20.88 31.68
CA ILE A 148 -3.63 -22.04 32.20
C ILE A 148 -2.60 -22.97 32.83
#